data_AF-A0A8C0KKU9-F1
#
_entry.id   AF-A0A8C0KKU9-F1
#
_cell.length_a   1.000
_cell.length_b   1.000
_cell.length_c   1.000
_cell.angle_alpha   90.00
_cell.angle_beta   90.00
_cell.angle_gamma   90.00
#
_symmetry.space_group_name_H-M   'P 1'
#
loop_
_entity.id
_entity.type
_entity.pdbx_description
1 polymer ?
#
loop_
_entity_poly.entity_id
_entity_poly.type
_entity_poly.pdbx_seq_one_letter_code
_entity_poly.pdbx_strand_id
1 'polypeptide(L)'
;IVGKDVLLLLIFLVNFPSLARESKAMKFQRQHMDSHPAAISASYCNLMMKRRNMTDGWCKPVNTFVHEPLADVQAVCSQKDVLCKNGQSNCHQSRSQMNITDCRLKNGSKFPKCVYTTTQKEQYIVVACEGNPHVPVHFDACL
;
A
#
# COMPACT_ATOMS: atom_id res chain seq x y z
N ILE A 1 17.36 9.25 -58.58
CA ILE A 1 16.44 8.24 -58.01
C ILE A 1 17.11 7.70 -56.75
N VAL A 2 17.06 8.46 -55.67
CA VAL A 2 17.62 8.05 -54.37
C VAL A 2 16.62 8.58 -53.35
N GLY A 3 16.09 7.72 -52.49
CA GLY A 3 15.27 8.16 -51.36
C GLY A 3 13.87 7.57 -51.29
N LYS A 4 13.74 6.25 -51.43
CA LYS A 4 12.53 5.54 -51.01
C LYS A 4 12.77 4.35 -50.08
N ASP A 5 14.02 4.15 -49.64
CA ASP A 5 14.40 3.02 -48.79
C ASP A 5 14.90 3.43 -47.39
N VAL A 6 14.98 4.74 -47.10
CA VAL A 6 15.43 5.25 -45.79
C VAL A 6 14.26 5.57 -44.83
N LEU A 7 13.01 5.53 -45.31
CA LEU A 7 11.85 5.90 -44.48
C LEU A 7 11.28 4.72 -43.66
N LEU A 8 11.60 3.48 -44.01
CA LEU A 8 11.05 2.28 -43.35
C LEU A 8 11.88 1.77 -42.16
N LEU A 9 13.03 2.37 -41.87
CA LEU A 9 13.90 1.96 -40.76
C LEU A 9 13.73 2.80 -39.48
N LEU A 10 12.81 3.77 -39.45
CA LEU A 10 12.59 4.65 -38.30
C LEU A 10 11.28 4.39 -37.52
N ILE A 11 10.62 3.24 -37.73
CA ILE A 11 9.39 2.85 -36.99
C ILE A 11 9.66 1.66 -36.03
N PHE A 12 10.92 1.44 -35.64
CA PHE A 12 11.25 0.59 -34.48
C PHE A 12 11.81 1.44 -33.32
N LEU A 13 11.20 2.60 -33.09
CA LEU A 13 11.28 3.24 -31.77
C LEU A 13 10.47 2.41 -30.78
N VAL A 14 11.09 1.32 -30.34
CA VAL A 14 11.05 0.80 -28.97
C VAL A 14 9.80 1.17 -28.18
N ASN A 15 8.70 0.45 -28.46
CA ASN A 15 7.71 0.16 -27.44
C ASN A 15 8.32 -0.87 -26.46
N PHE A 16 9.41 -0.49 -25.79
CA PHE A 16 9.74 -1.17 -24.55
C PHE A 16 8.68 -0.72 -23.54
N PRO A 17 7.86 -1.63 -22.99
CA PRO A 17 7.11 -1.27 -21.81
C PRO A 17 8.15 -0.83 -20.77
N SER A 18 8.19 0.46 -20.47
CA SER A 18 8.99 0.92 -19.34
C SER A 18 8.51 0.10 -18.16
N LEU A 19 9.41 -0.58 -17.47
CA LEU A 19 9.10 -1.23 -16.20
C LEU A 19 8.80 -0.10 -15.20
N ALA A 20 7.58 0.44 -15.26
CA ALA A 20 7.20 1.66 -14.57
C ALA A 20 7.38 1.43 -13.08
N ARG A 21 8.24 2.25 -12.45
CA ARG A 21 8.48 2.18 -11.01
C ARG A 21 7.16 2.43 -10.27
N GLU A 22 6.81 1.54 -9.34
CA GLU A 22 5.63 1.70 -8.49
C GLU A 22 5.65 3.07 -7.78
N SER A 23 4.56 3.83 -7.89
CA SER A 23 4.42 5.11 -7.18
C SER A 23 4.18 4.88 -5.68
N LYS A 24 4.44 5.88 -4.84
CA LYS A 24 4.16 5.77 -3.40
C LYS A 24 2.67 5.47 -3.11
N ALA A 25 1.76 6.08 -3.87
CA ALA A 25 0.32 5.85 -3.74
C ALA A 25 -0.07 4.41 -4.15
N MET A 26 0.49 3.89 -5.25
CA MET A 26 0.28 2.48 -5.65
C MET A 26 0.82 1.53 -4.58
N LYS A 27 2.00 1.82 -4.02
CA LYS A 27 2.58 1.05 -2.92
C LYS A 27 1.70 1.09 -1.68
N PHE A 28 1.13 2.25 -1.32
CA PHE A 28 0.19 2.36 -0.22
C PHE A 28 -1.03 1.46 -0.45
N GLN A 29 -1.66 1.54 -1.63
CA GLN A 29 -2.83 0.71 -1.95
C GLN A 29 -2.49 -0.79 -1.88
N ARG A 30 -1.37 -1.22 -2.49
CA ARG A 30 -0.93 -2.60 -2.44
C ARG A 30 -0.70 -3.08 -1.00
N GLN A 31 -0.05 -2.29 -0.17
CA GLN A 31 0.33 -2.70 1.19
C GLN A 31 -0.80 -2.57 2.20
N HIS A 32 -1.72 -1.62 2.03
CA HIS A 32 -2.62 -1.20 3.11
C HIS A 32 -4.11 -1.26 2.76
N MET A 33 -4.50 -1.38 1.49
CA MET A 33 -5.93 -1.42 1.14
C MET A 33 -6.42 -2.83 0.90
N ASP A 34 -7.54 -3.20 1.51
CA ASP A 34 -8.30 -4.42 1.21
C ASP A 34 -9.80 -4.14 1.37
N SER A 35 -10.34 -3.29 0.50
CA SER A 35 -11.69 -2.69 0.60
C SER A 35 -12.85 -3.69 0.58
N HIS A 36 -12.64 -4.89 0.03
CA HIS A 36 -13.65 -5.94 -0.03
C HIS A 36 -13.00 -7.24 0.44
N PRO A 37 -12.73 -7.37 1.75
CA PRO A 37 -12.18 -8.61 2.25
C PRO A 37 -13.22 -9.71 2.04
N ALA A 38 -12.75 -10.91 1.74
CA ALA A 38 -13.58 -12.09 1.98
C ALA A 38 -13.72 -12.31 3.51
N ALA A 39 -13.84 -13.55 3.98
CA ALA A 39 -13.76 -13.82 5.40
C ALA A 39 -12.35 -13.56 5.96
N ILE A 40 -12.23 -12.69 6.97
CA ILE A 40 -10.98 -12.48 7.71
C ILE A 40 -10.84 -13.62 8.74
N SER A 41 -9.98 -14.58 8.43
CA SER A 41 -9.66 -15.73 9.30
C SER A 41 -8.26 -15.60 9.89
N ALA A 42 -7.88 -16.52 10.79
CA ALA A 42 -6.54 -16.54 11.38
C ALA A 42 -5.40 -16.59 10.33
N SER A 43 -5.65 -17.14 9.13
CA SER A 43 -4.67 -17.24 8.05
C SER A 43 -4.62 -16.01 7.12
N TYR A 44 -5.52 -15.04 7.31
CA TYR A 44 -5.63 -13.85 6.47
C TYR A 44 -4.29 -13.14 6.27
N CYS A 45 -3.56 -12.82 7.36
CA CYS A 45 -2.28 -12.12 7.25
C CYS A 45 -1.22 -12.95 6.51
N ASN A 46 -1.16 -14.27 6.72
CA ASN A 46 -0.22 -15.12 5.98
C ASN A 46 -0.46 -15.04 4.47
N LEU A 47 -1.73 -15.06 4.07
CA LEU A 47 -2.15 -15.00 2.69
C LEU A 47 -1.89 -13.61 2.09
N MET A 48 -2.34 -12.56 2.78
CA MET A 48 -2.32 -11.20 2.25
C MET A 48 -0.91 -10.62 2.25
N MET A 49 -0.10 -10.87 3.28
CA MET A 49 1.31 -10.43 3.27
C MET A 49 2.07 -11.02 2.08
N LYS A 50 1.79 -12.29 1.73
CA LYS A 50 2.37 -12.94 0.54
C LYS A 50 1.80 -12.37 -0.76
N ARG A 51 0.47 -12.32 -0.91
CA ARG A 51 -0.20 -11.83 -2.12
C ARG A 51 0.17 -10.39 -2.46
N ARG A 52 0.44 -9.57 -1.45
CA ARG A 52 0.82 -8.16 -1.60
C ARG A 52 2.31 -7.94 -1.70
N ASN A 53 3.10 -8.99 -1.90
CA ASN A 53 4.56 -8.94 -2.06
C ASN A 53 5.28 -8.24 -0.89
N MET A 54 4.90 -8.58 0.34
CA MET A 54 5.55 -8.12 1.57
C MET A 54 6.34 -9.23 2.29
N THR A 55 6.49 -10.38 1.63
CA THR A 55 7.26 -11.53 2.10
C THR A 55 8.32 -11.99 1.08
N ASP A 56 8.71 -11.10 0.17
CA ASP A 56 9.66 -11.38 -0.90
C ASP A 56 11.08 -10.99 -0.45
N GLY A 57 11.99 -11.97 -0.40
CA GLY A 57 13.35 -11.83 0.15
C GLY A 57 13.46 -11.64 1.67
N TRP A 58 12.40 -11.20 2.36
CA TRP A 58 12.37 -10.98 3.81
C TRP A 58 10.92 -11.00 4.33
N CYS A 59 10.71 -11.03 5.65
CA CYS A 59 9.36 -10.92 6.25
C CYS A 59 9.13 -9.52 6.82
N LYS A 60 8.19 -8.75 6.25
CA LYS A 60 7.80 -7.43 6.81
C LYS A 60 7.22 -7.58 8.22
N PRO A 61 7.83 -7.04 9.29
CA PRO A 61 7.44 -7.35 10.67
C PRO A 61 6.01 -6.98 11.04
N VAL A 62 5.52 -5.83 10.55
CA VAL A 62 4.20 -5.30 10.87
C VAL A 62 3.57 -4.70 9.62
N ASN A 63 2.27 -4.91 9.44
CA ASN A 63 1.48 -4.25 8.42
C ASN A 63 0.01 -4.15 8.85
N THR A 64 -0.70 -3.12 8.39
CA THR A 64 -2.14 -2.97 8.62
C THR A 64 -2.87 -2.92 7.28
N PHE A 65 -3.94 -3.70 7.15
CA PHE A 65 -4.90 -3.60 6.06
C PHE A 65 -6.13 -2.83 6.52
N VAL A 66 -6.66 -1.97 5.66
CA VAL A 66 -7.87 -1.18 5.86
C VAL A 66 -8.97 -1.73 4.97
N HIS A 67 -10.13 -2.01 5.57
CA HIS A 67 -11.29 -2.65 4.97
C HIS A 67 -12.39 -1.66 4.63
N GLU A 68 -11.99 -0.50 4.12
CA GLU A 68 -12.89 0.58 3.71
C GLU A 68 -12.73 0.85 2.20
N PRO A 69 -13.72 1.46 1.55
CA PRO A 69 -13.57 1.98 0.20
C PRO A 69 -12.34 2.89 0.07
N LEU A 70 -11.62 2.78 -1.05
CA LEU A 70 -10.43 3.61 -1.30
C LEU A 70 -10.72 5.11 -1.21
N ALA A 71 -11.91 5.53 -1.66
CA ALA A 71 -12.35 6.92 -1.58
C ALA A 71 -12.41 7.42 -0.13
N ASP A 72 -12.88 6.60 0.80
CA ASP A 72 -13.00 6.97 2.22
C ASP A 72 -11.63 7.09 2.88
N VAL A 73 -10.69 6.20 2.53
CA VAL A 73 -9.30 6.28 3.00
C VAL A 73 -8.57 7.47 2.38
N GLN A 74 -8.85 7.80 1.11
CA GLN A 74 -8.31 9.02 0.47
C GLN A 74 -8.86 10.30 1.11
N ALA A 75 -10.14 10.31 1.50
CA ALA A 75 -10.76 11.44 2.17
C ALA A 75 -10.10 11.77 3.52
N VAL A 76 -9.38 10.83 4.14
CA VAL A 76 -8.61 11.10 5.38
C VAL A 76 -7.57 12.21 5.17
N CYS A 77 -7.01 12.36 3.98
CA CYS A 77 -6.06 13.43 3.65
C CYS A 77 -6.63 14.85 3.74
N SER A 78 -7.93 15.00 4.00
CA SER A 78 -8.60 16.30 4.20
C SER A 78 -9.34 16.36 5.54
N GLN A 79 -8.98 15.48 6.48
CA GLN A 79 -9.63 15.37 7.79
C GLN A 79 -8.84 16.09 8.88
N LYS A 80 -8.39 15.41 9.95
CA LYS A 80 -7.75 16.05 11.09
C LYS A 80 -6.23 16.04 10.93
N ASP A 81 -5.60 17.20 10.85
CA ASP A 81 -4.14 17.30 10.79
C ASP A 81 -3.50 16.86 12.11
N VAL A 82 -2.45 16.04 12.01
CA VAL A 82 -1.66 15.55 13.14
C VAL A 82 -0.18 15.47 12.75
N LEU A 83 0.71 15.51 13.73
CA LEU A 83 2.12 15.22 13.47
C LEU A 83 2.30 13.72 13.23
N CYS A 84 3.04 13.38 12.17
CA CYS A 84 3.51 12.01 11.94
C CYS A 84 4.45 11.57 13.06
N LYS A 85 4.64 10.27 13.26
CA LYS A 85 5.61 9.74 14.23
C LYS A 85 7.05 10.18 13.95
N ASN A 86 7.38 10.48 12.69
CA ASN A 86 8.69 10.99 12.29
C ASN A 86 8.81 12.53 12.40
N GLY A 87 7.79 13.22 12.93
CA GLY A 87 7.76 14.67 13.09
C GLY A 87 7.31 15.47 11.86
N GLN A 88 7.02 14.83 10.74
CA GLN A 88 6.47 15.51 9.56
C GLN A 88 5.02 15.96 9.80
N SER A 89 4.60 17.01 9.09
CA SER A 89 3.28 17.65 9.26
C SER A 89 2.27 17.28 8.16
N ASN A 90 2.52 16.22 7.40
CA ASN A 90 1.64 15.76 6.32
C ASN A 90 0.84 14.52 6.71
N CYS A 91 0.65 14.27 8.00
CA CYS A 91 -0.20 13.19 8.50
C CYS A 91 -1.59 13.69 8.86
N HIS A 92 -2.58 12.85 8.56
CA HIS A 92 -3.97 13.13 8.84
C HIS A 92 -4.59 11.93 9.55
N GLN A 93 -5.36 12.21 10.60
CA GLN A 93 -6.13 11.24 11.37
C GLN A 93 -7.55 11.16 10.80
N SER A 94 -8.08 9.93 10.68
CA SER A 94 -9.48 9.72 10.35
C SER A 94 -10.41 10.27 11.44
N ARG A 95 -11.57 10.81 11.04
CA ARG A 95 -12.64 11.29 11.95
C ARG A 95 -13.52 10.16 12.47
N SER A 96 -13.59 9.07 11.73
CA SER A 96 -14.30 7.84 12.10
C SER A 96 -13.30 6.72 12.29
N GLN A 97 -13.65 5.76 13.14
CA GLN A 97 -12.92 4.50 13.19
C GLN A 97 -13.16 3.73 11.88
N MET A 98 -12.18 2.94 11.50
CA MET A 98 -12.19 2.13 10.28
C MET A 98 -11.92 0.68 10.64
N ASN A 99 -12.53 -0.22 9.89
CA ASN A 99 -12.27 -1.65 10.02
C ASN A 99 -10.87 -1.95 9.51
N ILE A 100 -10.03 -2.56 10.35
CA ILE A 100 -8.65 -2.87 10.01
C ILE A 100 -8.26 -4.28 10.44
N THR A 101 -7.22 -4.79 9.81
CA THR A 101 -6.51 -5.99 10.25
C THR A 101 -5.03 -5.67 10.48
N ASP A 102 -4.57 -5.80 11.73
CA ASP A 102 -3.15 -5.78 12.09
C ASP A 102 -2.51 -7.14 11.83
N CYS A 103 -1.40 -7.14 11.08
CA CYS A 103 -0.59 -8.28 10.75
C CYS A 103 0.77 -8.13 11.43
N ARG A 104 1.04 -8.98 12.41
CA ARG A 104 2.30 -8.97 13.17
C ARG A 104 3.04 -10.28 12.99
N LEU A 105 4.31 -10.21 12.58
CA LEU A 105 5.16 -11.38 12.43
C LEU A 105 5.28 -12.11 13.77
N LYS A 106 5.07 -13.43 13.77
CA LYS A 106 5.22 -14.24 14.97
C LYS A 106 6.70 -14.34 15.36
N ASN A 107 6.96 -14.35 16.66
CA ASN A 107 8.30 -14.61 17.18
C ASN A 107 8.86 -15.92 16.60
N GLY A 108 10.12 -15.89 16.14
CA GLY A 108 10.80 -17.03 15.52
C GLY A 108 10.43 -17.31 14.06
N SER A 109 9.45 -16.61 13.48
CA SER A 109 9.18 -16.70 12.05
C SER A 109 10.28 -16.02 11.22
N LYS A 110 10.70 -16.67 10.13
CA LYS A 110 11.79 -16.19 9.26
C LYS A 110 11.53 -16.56 7.79
N PHE A 111 12.11 -15.78 6.89
CA PHE A 111 12.11 -16.10 5.46
C PHE A 111 12.73 -17.49 5.22
N PRO A 112 12.20 -18.33 4.31
CA PRO A 112 11.10 -18.06 3.37
C PRO A 112 9.69 -18.35 3.90
N LYS A 113 9.54 -18.73 5.18
CA LYS A 113 8.26 -19.10 5.80
C LYS A 113 7.80 -18.05 6.82
N CYS A 114 7.26 -16.95 6.30
CA CYS A 114 6.70 -15.86 7.12
C CYS A 114 5.32 -16.25 7.68
N VAL A 115 5.15 -16.19 9.00
CA VAL A 115 3.93 -16.53 9.73
C VAL A 115 3.55 -15.35 10.61
N TYR A 116 2.29 -14.93 10.49
CA TYR A 116 1.73 -13.74 11.10
C TYR A 116 0.60 -14.09 12.06
N THR A 117 0.45 -13.25 13.08
CA THR A 117 -0.79 -13.13 13.84
C THR A 117 -1.70 -12.17 13.10
N THR A 118 -2.97 -12.56 12.97
CA THR A 118 -4.05 -11.75 12.40
C THR A 118 -4.88 -11.18 13.54
N THR A 119 -5.08 -9.86 13.58
CA THR A 119 -5.92 -9.21 14.60
C THR A 119 -6.83 -8.17 13.96
N GLN A 120 -8.13 -8.43 13.98
CA GLN A 120 -9.16 -7.48 13.54
C GLN A 120 -9.40 -6.44 14.62
N LYS A 121 -9.55 -5.18 14.22
CA LYS A 121 -9.85 -4.06 15.11
C LYS A 121 -10.67 -3.02 14.37
N GLU A 122 -11.30 -2.14 15.13
CA GLU A 122 -11.89 -0.89 14.64
C GLU A 122 -11.13 0.25 15.33
N GLN A 123 -10.40 1.07 14.57
CA GLN A 123 -9.52 2.12 15.11
C GLN A 123 -9.49 3.34 14.21
N TYR A 124 -9.10 4.49 14.76
CA TYR A 124 -8.77 5.63 13.92
C TYR A 124 -7.43 5.36 13.23
N ILE A 125 -7.31 5.68 11.95
CA ILE A 125 -6.05 5.54 11.22
C ILE A 125 -5.38 6.90 11.08
N VAL A 126 -4.05 6.88 11.01
CA VAL A 126 -3.23 8.04 10.64
C VAL A 126 -2.44 7.69 9.39
N VAL A 127 -2.59 8.50 8.35
CA VAL A 127 -1.90 8.32 7.07
C VAL A 127 -1.14 9.58 6.71
N ALA A 128 0.05 9.42 6.11
CA ALA A 128 0.76 10.53 5.49
C ALA A 128 0.27 10.70 4.05
N CYS A 129 0.00 11.94 3.65
CA CYS A 129 -0.53 12.28 2.34
C CYS A 129 0.45 13.18 1.57
N GLU A 130 0.54 12.98 0.25
CA GLU A 130 1.42 13.73 -0.64
C GLU A 130 0.80 13.86 -2.04
N GLY A 131 1.36 14.75 -2.85
CA GLY A 131 1.09 14.83 -4.28
C GLY A 131 -0.15 15.63 -4.68
N ASN A 132 -0.43 15.60 -5.99
CA ASN A 132 -1.63 16.15 -6.62
C ASN A 132 -2.13 15.11 -7.66
N PRO A 133 -3.22 14.36 -7.40
CA PRO A 133 -4.13 14.52 -6.26
C PRO A 133 -3.47 14.21 -4.92
N HIS A 134 -3.94 14.87 -3.85
CA HIS A 134 -3.41 14.72 -2.49
C HIS A 134 -3.95 13.44 -1.85
N VAL A 135 -3.14 12.38 -1.85
CA VAL A 135 -3.59 11.01 -1.51
C VAL A 135 -2.64 10.31 -0.54
N PRO A 136 -3.08 9.23 0.15
CA PRO A 136 -2.25 8.51 1.09
C PRO A 136 -1.03 7.86 0.41
N VAL A 137 0.13 8.00 1.04
CA VAL A 137 1.41 7.43 0.61
C VAL A 137 2.10 6.61 1.70
N HIS A 138 1.69 6.77 2.96
CA HIS A 138 2.23 6.02 4.10
C HIS A 138 1.15 5.79 5.16
N PHE A 139 1.20 4.63 5.82
CA PHE A 139 0.38 4.33 6.99
C PHE A 139 1.22 4.56 8.25
N ASP A 140 0.89 5.57 9.06
CA ASP A 140 1.71 6.00 10.19
C ASP A 140 1.28 5.31 11.49
N ALA A 141 -0.03 5.22 11.78
CA ALA A 141 -0.52 4.69 13.05
C ALA A 141 -1.98 4.24 13.02
N CYS A 142 -2.35 3.46 14.04
CA CYS A 142 -3.71 3.31 14.52
C CYS A 142 -3.80 3.94 15.92
N LEU A 143 -4.92 4.59 16.23
CA LEU A 143 -5.24 5.18 17.54
C LEU A 143 -6.48 4.50 18.12
#